data_AF-A0A5R8ZWA9-F1
#
_entry.id   AF-A0A5R8ZWA9-F1
#
_cell.length_a   1.000
_cell.length_b   1.000
_cell.length_c   1.000
_cell.angle_alpha   90.00
_cell.angle_beta   90.00
_cell.angle_gamma   90.00
#
_symmetry.space_group_name_H-M   'P 1'
#
loop_
_entity.id
_entity.type
_entity.pdbx_description
1 polymer ?
#
loop_
_entity_poly.entity_id
_entity_poly.type
_entity_poly.pdbx_seq_one_letter_code
_entity_poly.pdbx_strand_id
1 'polypeptide(L)' 'MELTGDGGLVPALIKETLERGLAAEMTSHLGYAKDDREAKATKNSRNGSYAKTVASEAGEIEISVPRDR' A
#
# COMPACT_ATOMS: atom_id res chain seq x y z
N MET A 1 19.79 -11.38 -9.81
CA MET A 1 18.64 -11.11 -8.94
C MET A 1 18.77 -12.05 -7.76
N GLU A 2 18.93 -11.51 -6.56
CA GLU A 2 19.07 -12.30 -5.34
C GLU A 2 17.69 -12.72 -4.84
N LEU A 3 17.58 -13.90 -4.24
CA LEU A 3 16.29 -14.40 -3.74
C LEU A 3 15.87 -13.64 -2.47
N THR A 4 16.83 -13.37 -1.60
CA THR A 4 16.67 -12.67 -0.31
C THR A 4 17.63 -11.48 -0.24
N GLY A 5 17.58 -10.69 0.85
CA GLY A 5 18.43 -9.51 1.02
C GLY A 5 17.84 -8.24 0.42
N ASP A 6 18.46 -7.09 0.68
CA ASP A 6 17.97 -5.80 0.22
C ASP A 6 17.87 -5.75 -1.32
N GLY A 7 16.72 -5.31 -1.84
CA GLY A 7 16.41 -5.36 -3.27
C GLY A 7 16.21 -6.78 -3.85
N GLY A 8 16.11 -7.82 -3.01
CA GLY A 8 15.85 -9.20 -3.42
C GLY A 8 14.40 -9.46 -3.83
N LEU A 9 14.16 -10.61 -4.49
CA LEU A 9 12.84 -10.98 -4.99
C LEU A 9 11.80 -11.15 -3.87
N VAL A 10 12.16 -11.79 -2.76
CA VAL A 10 11.23 -12.04 -1.64
C VAL A 10 10.77 -10.74 -0.98
N PRO A 11 11.66 -9.80 -0.59
CA PRO A 11 11.24 -8.48 -0.11
C PRO A 11 10.36 -7.71 -1.09
N ALA A 12 10.65 -7.79 -2.39
CA ALA A 12 9.83 -7.14 -3.42
C ALA A 12 8.41 -7.74 -3.49
N LEU A 13 8.28 -9.07 -3.40
CA LEU A 13 6.97 -9.75 -3.36
C LEU A 13 6.17 -9.39 -2.10
N ILE A 14 6.83 -9.32 -0.95
CA ILE A 14 6.19 -8.92 0.32
C ILE A 14 5.71 -7.47 0.22
N LYS A 15 6.58 -6.55 -0.24
CA LYS A 15 6.23 -5.15 -0.49
C LYS A 15 4.98 -5.02 -1.37
N GLU A 16 5.01 -5.64 -2.54
CA GLU A 16 3.90 -5.56 -3.50
C GLU A 16 2.60 -6.13 -2.92
N THR A 17 2.69 -7.25 -2.19
CA THR A 17 1.52 -7.87 -1.56
C THR A 17 0.91 -6.96 -0.50
N LEU A 18 1.75 -6.36 0.35
CA LEU A 18 1.31 -5.43 1.39
C LEU A 18 0.68 -4.17 0.80
N GLU A 19 1.34 -3.52 -0.17
CA GLU A 19 0.82 -2.30 -0.80
C GLU A 19 -0.51 -2.55 -1.53
N ARG A 20 -0.64 -3.69 -2.23
CA ARG A 20 -1.91 -4.09 -2.86
C ARG A 20 -3.00 -4.36 -1.84
N GLY A 21 -2.68 -5.08 -0.76
CA GLY A 21 -3.62 -5.34 0.34
C GLY A 21 -4.14 -4.04 0.94
N LEU A 22 -3.23 -3.13 1.31
CA LEU A 22 -3.58 -1.83 1.87
C LEU A 22 -4.41 -0.96 0.90
N ALA A 23 -4.12 -1.00 -0.40
CA ALA A 23 -4.91 -0.29 -1.41
C ALA A 23 -6.34 -0.85 -1.54
N ALA A 24 -6.49 -2.17 -1.43
CA ALA A 24 -7.78 -2.85 -1.41
C ALA A 24 -8.56 -2.51 -0.13
N GLU A 25 -7.91 -2.54 1.03
CA GLU A 25 -8.51 -2.13 2.31
C GLU A 25 -8.97 -0.67 2.28
N MET A 26 -8.16 0.24 1.73
CA MET A 26 -8.56 1.65 1.55
C MET A 26 -9.79 1.79 0.64
N THR A 27 -9.92 0.94 -0.37
CA THR A 27 -11.12 0.89 -1.23
C THR A 27 -12.35 0.46 -0.43
N SER A 28 -12.21 -0.59 0.38
CA SER A 28 -13.30 -1.05 1.25
C SER A 28 -13.67 -0.01 2.31
N HIS A 29 -12.68 0.66 2.91
CA HIS A 29 -12.85 1.67 3.96
C HIS A 29 -13.57 2.92 3.44
N LEU A 30 -13.18 3.41 2.26
CA LEU A 30 -13.81 4.59 1.64
C LEU A 30 -15.11 4.28 0.91
N GLY A 31 -15.33 3.02 0.54
CA GLY A 31 -16.50 2.56 -0.21
C GLY A 31 -16.45 2.86 -1.71
N TYR A 32 -15.30 3.28 -2.25
CA TYR A 32 -15.12 3.55 -3.68
C TYR A 32 -13.68 3.31 -4.17
N ALA A 33 -13.55 2.96 -5.45
CA ALA A 33 -12.27 2.66 -6.09
C ALA A 33 -11.43 3.92 -6.32
N LYS A 34 -10.12 3.75 -6.53
CA LYS A 34 -9.28 4.87 -6.96
C LYS A 34 -9.83 5.42 -8.29
N ASP A 35 -9.93 6.75 -8.39
CA ASP A 35 -10.41 7.48 -9.56
C ASP A 35 -11.90 7.24 -9.92
N ASP A 36 -12.67 6.68 -8.99
CA ASP A 36 -14.12 6.56 -9.13
C ASP A 36 -14.81 7.93 -9.16
N ARG A 37 -15.81 8.09 -10.02
CA ARG A 37 -16.59 9.34 -10.14
C ARG A 37 -17.45 9.57 -8.90
N GLU A 38 -17.92 8.51 -8.27
CA GLU A 38 -18.74 8.55 -7.05
C GLU A 38 -17.95 9.08 -5.84
N ALA A 39 -16.61 9.09 -5.90
CA ALA A 39 -15.74 9.67 -4.87
C ALA A 39 -16.06 11.15 -4.57
N LYS A 40 -16.62 11.89 -5.54
CA LYS A 40 -16.98 13.31 -5.34
C LYS A 40 -18.19 13.50 -4.43
N ALA A 41 -18.98 12.46 -4.20
CA ALA A 41 -20.16 12.50 -3.35
C ALA A 41 -19.86 12.14 -1.88
N THR A 42 -18.66 11.66 -1.56
CA THR A 42 -18.28 11.23 -0.20
C THR A 42 -17.67 12.38 0.60
N LYS A 43 -17.83 12.31 1.94
CA LYS A 43 -17.21 13.29 2.87
C LYS A 43 -15.71 13.08 3.08
N ASN A 44 -15.22 11.87 2.79
CA ASN A 44 -13.82 11.48 2.95
C ASN A 44 -13.19 11.17 1.59
N SER A 45 -11.89 11.43 1.46
CA SER A 45 -11.13 11.34 0.21
C SER A 45 -9.76 10.71 0.41
N ARG A 46 -9.29 9.91 -0.56
CA ARG A 46 -7.87 9.49 -0.62
C ARG A 46 -6.97 10.73 -0.64
N ASN A 47 -5.91 10.73 0.17
CA ASN A 47 -5.02 11.87 0.37
C ASN A 47 -3.53 11.47 0.22
N GLY A 48 -3.23 10.73 -0.85
CA GLY A 48 -1.89 10.24 -1.17
C GLY A 48 -1.49 9.03 -0.33
N SER A 49 -0.18 8.90 -0.11
CA SER A 49 0.43 7.85 0.70
C SER A 49 1.64 8.39 1.46
N TYR A 50 2.12 7.63 2.44
CA TYR A 50 3.36 7.93 3.16
C TYR A 50 4.25 6.69 3.22
N ALA A 51 5.57 6.91 3.29
CA ALA A 51 6.53 5.82 3.43
C ALA A 51 6.54 5.28 4.85
N LYS A 52 6.64 3.96 4.99
CA LYS A 52 6.85 3.26 6.26
C LYS A 52 7.81 2.10 6.06
N THR A 53 8.86 2.02 6.89
CA THR A 53 9.74 0.85 6.95
C THR A 53 9.17 -0.17 7.92
N VAL A 54 8.99 -1.41 7.46
CA VAL A 54 8.48 -2.52 8.24
C VAL A 54 9.58 -3.56 8.40
N ALA A 55 9.83 -3.99 9.63
CA ALA A 55 10.73 -5.11 9.90
C ALA A 55 10.02 -6.43 9.57
N SER A 56 10.70 -7.29 8.80
CA SER A 56 10.24 -8.65 8.46
C SER A 56 11.40 -9.64 8.56
N GLU A 57 11.10 -10.93 8.50
CA GLU A 57 12.13 -11.98 8.44
C GLU A 57 12.99 -11.89 7.16
N ALA A 58 12.48 -11.26 6.11
CA ALA A 58 13.21 -11.03 4.86
C ALA A 58 14.06 -9.75 4.89
N GLY A 59 14.09 -9.02 6.02
CA GLY A 59 14.77 -7.74 6.18
C GLY A 59 13.80 -6.56 6.37
N GLU A 60 14.36 -5.36 6.39
CA GLU A 60 13.60 -4.12 6.38
C GLU A 60 12.98 -3.87 5.00
N ILE A 61 11.71 -3.49 4.97
CA ILE A 61 10.96 -3.27 3.73
C ILE A 61 10.26 -1.91 3.83
N GLU A 62 10.63 -0.98 2.97
CA GLU A 62 9.90 0.28 2.81
C GLU A 62 8.66 0.06 1.94
N ILE A 63 7.49 0.42 2.48
CA ILE A 63 6.20 0.37 1.80
C ILE A 63 5.53 1.76 1.72
N SER A 64 4.71 1.96 0.71
CA SER A 64 3.85 3.13 0.50
C SER A 64 2.46 2.88 1.08
N VAL A 65 2.16 3.45 2.25
CA VAL A 65 0.89 3.25 2.94
C VAL A 65 -0.14 4.28 2.47
N PRO A 66 -1.27 3.86 1.87
CA PRO A 66 -2.32 4.79 1.46
C PRO A 66 -2.98 5.43 2.68
N ARG A 67 -3.44 6.67 2.52
CA ARG A 67 -4.19 7.38 3.56
C ARG A 67 -5.38 8.14 3.00
N ASP A 68 -6.36 8.41 3.85
CA ASP A 68 -7.50 9.26 3.61
C ASP A 68 -7.28 10.68 4.21
N ARG A 69 -8.30 11.54 4.17
CA ARG A 69 -8.19 12.97 4.51
C ARG A 69 -8.63 13.27 5.94
#